data_AF-A0ABD0Q0W5-F1
#
_entry.id   AF-A0ABD0Q0W5-F1
#
_cell.length_a   1.000
_cell.length_b   1.000
_cell.length_c   1.000
_cell.angle_alpha   90.00
_cell.angle_beta   90.00
_cell.angle_gamma   90.00
#
_symmetry.space_group_name_H-M   'P 1'
#
loop_
_entity.id
_entity.type
_entity.pdbx_description
1 polymer ?
#
loop_
_entity_poly.entity_id
_entity_poly.type
_entity_poly.pdbx_seq_one_letter_code
_entity_poly.pdbx_strand_id
1 'polypeptide(L)'
;MAAVGILFIVLPVTWACAPQKADYVMVSCFPNAIIANVPECPYGWEISQLSLGGVCYTGINTPGFYRFTIPDLTPKNHSYCGTLSEYVGGKDPRYIFYNSIVSNDSSLTVRNQPVNYTFSCTYKAAYLVNNAVFSQ
;
A
#
# COMPACT_ATOMS: atom_id res chain seq x y z
N MET A 1 -2.47 -55.04 25.18
CA MET A 1 -1.07 -54.83 24.77
C MET A 1 -1.05 -54.52 23.28
N ALA A 2 -0.15 -53.62 22.87
CA ALA A 2 0.09 -53.09 21.51
C ALA A 2 -1.00 -52.12 21.01
N ALA A 3 -0.86 -50.79 21.14
CA ALA A 3 0.14 -49.87 20.59
C ALA A 3 -0.08 -49.53 19.11
N VAL A 4 0.24 -48.27 18.78
CA VAL A 4 0.33 -47.64 17.45
C VAL A 4 -1.03 -47.14 16.94
N GLY A 5 -1.25 -45.86 16.66
CA GLY A 5 -0.35 -44.72 16.56
C GLY A 5 -1.08 -43.67 15.74
N ILE A 6 -1.24 -42.49 16.34
CA ILE A 6 -1.34 -41.16 15.73
C ILE A 6 -1.32 -41.15 14.20
N LEU A 7 -2.43 -40.77 13.58
CA LEU A 7 -2.41 -40.07 12.30
C LEU A 7 -3.53 -39.02 12.26
N PHE A 8 -3.46 -38.06 13.19
CA PHE A 8 -3.96 -36.72 12.89
C PHE A 8 -3.09 -36.21 11.75
N ILE A 9 -3.59 -36.37 10.52
CA ILE A 9 -3.03 -35.74 9.34
C ILE A 9 -3.20 -34.24 9.56
N VAL A 10 -2.21 -33.64 10.20
CA VAL A 10 -1.90 -32.21 10.11
C VAL A 10 -1.43 -32.02 8.67
N LEU A 11 -2.38 -31.93 7.73
CA LEU A 11 -2.12 -31.21 6.50
C LEU A 11 -1.83 -29.77 6.97
N PRO A 12 -0.61 -29.24 6.81
CA PRO A 12 -0.50 -27.80 6.81
C PRO A 12 -1.45 -27.38 5.70
N VAL A 13 -2.52 -26.66 6.05
CA VAL A 13 -3.24 -25.88 5.07
C VAL A 13 -2.21 -24.82 4.67
N THR A 14 -1.27 -25.19 3.80
CA THR A 14 -0.49 -24.25 3.04
C THR A 14 -1.57 -23.56 2.25
N TRP A 15 -1.99 -22.38 2.71
CA TRP A 15 -2.74 -21.42 1.95
C TRP A 15 -1.81 -21.00 0.81
N ALA A 16 -1.57 -21.91 -0.12
CA ALA A 16 -0.98 -21.64 -1.40
C ALA A 16 -2.00 -20.72 -2.06
N CYS A 17 -1.73 -19.43 -1.95
CA CYS A 17 -2.54 -18.37 -2.51
C CYS A 17 -3.04 -18.80 -3.89
N ALA A 18 -4.36 -18.86 -4.08
CA ALA A 18 -4.92 -19.00 -5.41
C ALA A 18 -4.42 -17.80 -6.23
N PRO A 19 -3.69 -18.02 -7.33
CA PRO A 19 -3.13 -16.92 -8.10
C PRO A 19 -4.29 -16.07 -8.62
N GLN A 20 -4.45 -14.88 -8.06
CA GLN A 20 -5.37 -13.90 -8.59
C GLN A 20 -4.80 -13.49 -9.95
N LYS A 21 -5.54 -13.76 -11.02
CA LYS A 21 -5.18 -13.43 -12.42
C LYS A 21 -5.10 -11.91 -12.68
N ALA A 22 -5.29 -11.09 -11.65
CA ALA A 22 -5.26 -9.64 -11.72
C ALA A 22 -4.21 -9.13 -10.72
N ASP A 23 -3.28 -8.32 -11.22
CA ASP A 23 -2.43 -7.46 -10.40
C ASP A 23 -3.31 -6.33 -9.86
N TYR A 24 -3.57 -6.32 -8.56
CA TYR A 24 -4.32 -5.25 -7.91
C TYR A 24 -3.71 -4.87 -6.56
N VAL A 25 -3.80 -3.58 -6.24
CA VAL A 25 -3.41 -3.01 -4.95
C VAL A 25 -4.66 -2.59 -4.19
N MET A 26 -4.76 -2.96 -2.92
CA MET A 26 -5.87 -2.54 -2.07
C MET A 26 -5.48 -1.24 -1.37
N VAL A 27 -6.16 -0.15 -1.69
CA VAL A 27 -5.84 1.18 -1.14
C VAL A 27 -6.97 1.64 -0.24
N SER A 28 -6.61 2.02 0.99
CA SER A 28 -7.50 2.56 2.00
C SER A 28 -7.07 3.98 2.34
N CYS A 29 -7.92 4.95 1.99
CA CYS A 29 -7.70 6.37 2.26
C CYS A 29 -8.35 6.75 3.60
N PHE A 30 -7.53 7.02 4.63
CA PHE A 30 -7.98 7.55 5.93
C PHE A 30 -7.68 9.05 6.01
N PRO A 31 -8.42 9.84 6.82
CA PRO A 31 -8.23 11.29 6.91
C PRO A 31 -6.81 11.72 7.29
N ASN A 32 -6.06 10.88 8.00
CA ASN A 32 -4.69 11.15 8.45
C ASN A 32 -3.64 10.22 7.85
N ALA A 33 -4.01 9.22 7.04
CA ALA A 33 -3.06 8.28 6.47
C ALA A 33 -3.60 7.57 5.22
N ILE A 34 -2.73 7.23 4.28
CA ILE A 34 -3.08 6.33 3.17
C ILE A 34 -2.39 5.00 3.41
N ILE A 35 -3.15 3.90 3.34
CA ILE A 35 -2.64 2.55 3.49
C ILE A 35 -2.83 1.82 2.17
N ALA A 36 -1.74 1.39 1.56
CA ALA A 36 -1.75 0.56 0.35
C ALA A 36 -1.24 -0.84 0.71
N ASN A 37 -2.04 -1.86 0.42
CA ASN A 37 -1.69 -3.26 0.64
C ASN A 37 -1.49 -3.94 -0.71
N VAL A 38 -0.32 -4.55 -0.89
CA VAL A 38 0.04 -5.33 -2.06
C VAL A 38 0.09 -6.80 -1.64
N PRO A 39 -0.69 -7.71 -2.24
CA PRO A 39 -0.63 -9.13 -1.89
C PRO A 39 0.75 -9.72 -2.23
N GLU A 40 1.26 -10.63 -1.39
CA GLU A 40 2.55 -11.31 -1.62
C GLU A 40 2.49 -12.30 -2.81
N CYS A 41 1.28 -12.75 -3.15
CA CYS A 41 0.98 -13.72 -4.19
C CYS A 41 0.30 -13.03 -5.38
N PRO A 42 0.62 -13.34 -6.66
CA PRO A 42 1.16 -14.61 -7.18
C PRO A 42 2.66 -14.65 -7.52
N TYR A 43 3.41 -13.57 -7.32
CA TYR A 43 4.79 -13.45 -7.79
C TYR A 43 5.87 -13.67 -6.71
N GLY A 44 5.51 -13.65 -5.42
CA GLY A 44 6.46 -13.89 -4.33
C GLY A 44 7.50 -12.77 -4.20
N TRP A 45 7.09 -11.52 -4.43
CA TRP A 45 7.95 -10.34 -4.28
C TRP A 45 8.55 -10.28 -2.88
N GLU A 46 9.81 -9.88 -2.75
CA GLU A 46 10.34 -9.48 -1.45
C GLU A 46 10.05 -8.00 -1.18
N ILE A 47 9.89 -7.65 0.09
CA ILE A 47 9.61 -6.26 0.47
C ILE A 47 10.73 -5.29 0.09
N SER A 48 11.96 -5.79 0.04
CA SER A 48 13.16 -5.08 -0.41
C SER A 48 13.08 -4.67 -1.88
N GLN A 49 12.27 -5.36 -2.68
CA GLN A 49 12.10 -5.11 -4.10
C GLN A 49 10.99 -4.08 -4.37
N LEU A 50 10.11 -3.81 -3.40
CA LEU A 50 8.99 -2.88 -3.57
C LEU A 50 9.32 -1.52 -2.94
N SER A 51 9.20 -0.47 -3.74
CA SER A 51 9.47 0.91 -3.33
C SER A 51 8.24 1.79 -3.52
N LEU A 52 7.90 2.53 -2.46
CA LEU A 52 6.88 3.57 -2.50
C LEU A 52 7.48 4.84 -3.14
N GLY A 53 6.82 5.31 -4.20
CA GLY A 53 7.21 6.41 -5.07
C GLY A 53 8.57 6.25 -5.74
N GLY A 54 9.15 5.04 -5.75
CA GLY A 54 10.53 4.82 -6.22
C GLY A 54 11.62 5.28 -5.26
N VAL A 55 11.28 5.73 -4.05
CA VAL A 55 12.23 6.34 -3.10
C VAL A 55 12.28 5.58 -1.77
N CYS A 56 11.15 5.13 -1.25
CA CYS A 56 11.07 4.56 0.10
C CYS A 56 10.78 3.06 0.08
N TYR A 57 11.59 2.31 0.80
CA TYR A 57 11.37 0.88 1.08
C TYR A 57 10.73 0.69 2.46
N THR A 58 9.72 1.49 2.78
CA THR A 58 9.06 1.55 4.10
C THR A 58 7.90 0.57 4.25
N GLY A 59 7.82 -0.43 3.37
CA GLY A 59 6.81 -1.48 3.48
C GLY A 59 6.98 -2.26 4.78
N ILE A 60 5.87 -2.71 5.35
CA ILE A 60 5.85 -3.67 6.46
C ILE A 60 5.36 -5.01 5.88
N ASN A 61 6.12 -6.08 6.11
CA ASN A 61 5.66 -7.42 5.78
C ASN A 61 4.62 -7.84 6.82
N THR A 62 3.40 -8.09 6.35
CA THR A 62 2.34 -8.75 7.12
C THR A 62 2.02 -10.06 6.38
N PRO A 63 1.80 -11.19 7.07
CA PRO A 63 1.51 -12.45 6.41
C PRO A 63 0.34 -12.30 5.42
N GLY A 64 0.62 -12.49 4.12
CA GLY A 64 -0.34 -12.38 3.03
C GLY A 64 -0.35 -11.03 2.27
N PHE A 65 0.21 -9.95 2.82
CA PHE A 65 0.32 -8.66 2.12
C PHE A 65 1.46 -7.74 2.63
N TYR A 66 2.09 -7.03 1.70
CA TYR A 66 2.96 -5.89 1.97
C TYR A 66 2.14 -4.64 2.22
N ARG A 67 2.30 -4.05 3.41
CA ARG A 67 1.60 -2.83 3.79
C ARG A 67 2.51 -1.61 3.69
N PHE A 68 2.13 -0.65 2.86
CA PHE A 68 2.74 0.67 2.78
C PHE A 68 1.81 1.69 3.43
N THR A 69 2.34 2.51 4.33
CA THR A 69 1.57 3.56 5.01
C THR A 69 2.21 4.91 4.74
N ILE A 70 1.39 5.87 4.31
CA ILE A 70 1.74 7.28 4.12
C ILE A 70 1.07 8.04 5.26
N PRO A 71 1.78 8.33 6.36
CA PRO A 71 1.20 9.02 7.52
C PRO A 71 1.14 10.55 7.36
N ASP A 72 1.87 11.11 6.39
CA ASP A 72 1.95 12.55 6.20
C ASP A 72 1.17 12.96 4.94
N LEU A 73 -0.05 13.47 5.18
CA LEU A 73 -0.95 14.01 4.15
C LEU A 73 -0.89 15.54 4.10
N THR A 74 0.29 16.12 4.31
CA THR A 74 0.48 17.55 4.05
C THR A 74 0.40 17.84 2.55
N PRO A 75 -0.33 18.88 2.12
CA PRO A 75 -0.42 19.30 0.72
C PRO A 75 0.88 20.00 0.30
N LYS A 76 1.98 19.25 0.32
CA LYS A 76 3.31 19.64 -0.10
C LYS A 76 3.75 18.68 -1.20
N ASN A 77 4.21 19.22 -2.31
CA ASN A 77 4.76 18.40 -3.38
C ASN A 77 5.94 17.56 -2.86
N HIS A 78 5.87 16.25 -3.10
CA HIS A 78 6.82 15.26 -2.61
C HIS A 78 6.95 15.22 -1.08
N SER A 79 5.84 15.32 -0.35
CA SER A 79 5.82 15.32 1.12
C SER A 79 6.47 14.05 1.70
N TYR A 80 5.89 12.89 1.39
CA TYR A 80 6.31 11.60 1.92
C TYR A 80 6.57 10.63 0.77
N CYS A 81 7.81 10.15 0.64
CA CYS A 81 8.18 9.10 -0.31
C CYS A 81 7.73 9.39 -1.76
N GLY A 82 7.86 10.64 -2.20
CA GLY A 82 7.46 11.07 -3.55
C GLY A 82 5.96 11.27 -3.75
N THR A 83 5.15 11.32 -2.68
CA THR A 83 3.71 11.62 -2.80
C THR A 83 3.49 13.01 -3.40
N LEU A 84 2.77 13.06 -4.52
CA LEU A 84 2.36 14.29 -5.17
C LEU A 84 1.02 14.75 -4.59
N SER A 85 0.87 16.05 -4.37
CA SER A 85 -0.37 16.65 -3.90
C SER A 85 -0.86 17.68 -4.89
N GLU A 86 -2.07 17.50 -5.41
CA GLU A 86 -2.73 18.44 -6.31
C GLU A 86 -3.92 19.07 -5.60
N TYR A 87 -4.01 20.39 -5.63
CA TYR A 87 -5.19 21.12 -5.17
C TYR A 87 -6.05 21.50 -6.36
N VAL A 88 -7.28 21.00 -6.38
CA VAL A 88 -8.26 21.37 -7.40
C VAL A 88 -9.21 22.39 -6.79
N GLY A 89 -8.99 23.66 -7.15
CA GLY A 89 -9.89 24.77 -6.82
C GLY A 89 -11.12 24.77 -7.73
N GLY A 90 -12.30 25.06 -7.17
CA GLY A 90 -13.56 25.10 -7.92
C GLY A 90 -14.77 25.13 -6.99
N LYS A 91 -15.93 24.69 -7.50
CA LYS A 91 -17.19 24.59 -6.74
C LYS A 91 -17.09 23.65 -5.52
N ASP A 92 -16.21 22.65 -5.60
CA ASP A 92 -15.90 21.69 -4.54
C ASP A 92 -14.38 21.58 -4.38
N PRO A 93 -13.78 22.34 -3.44
CA PRO A 93 -12.33 22.34 -3.26
C PRO A 93 -11.91 20.97 -2.70
N ARG A 94 -10.88 20.38 -3.32
CA ARG A 94 -10.37 19.05 -2.95
C ARG A 94 -8.86 18.95 -3.11
N TYR A 95 -8.26 18.14 -2.24
CA TYR A 95 -6.87 17.73 -2.32
C TYR A 95 -6.80 16.31 -2.86
N ILE A 96 -5.99 16.09 -3.89
CA ILE A 96 -5.74 14.78 -4.46
C ILE A 96 -4.28 14.42 -4.18
N PHE A 97 -4.06 13.29 -3.53
CA PHE A 97 -2.73 12.74 -3.31
C PHE A 97 -2.49 11.60 -4.27
N TYR A 98 -1.39 11.63 -5.00
CA TYR A 98 -0.97 10.59 -5.93
C TYR A 98 0.32 9.95 -5.43
N ASN A 99 0.36 8.63 -5.49
CA ASN A 99 1.59 7.88 -5.22
C ASN A 99 1.61 6.60 -6.09
N SER A 100 2.77 5.97 -6.16
CA SER A 100 2.96 4.72 -6.88
C SER A 100 3.81 3.74 -6.09
N ILE A 101 3.59 2.44 -6.28
CA ILE A 101 4.49 1.40 -5.78
C ILE A 101 5.19 0.81 -7.00
N VAL A 102 6.52 0.90 -6.99
CA VAL A 102 7.38 0.47 -8.09
C VAL A 102 8.26 -0.67 -7.61
N SER A 103 8.30 -1.77 -8.37
CA SER A 103 9.26 -2.86 -8.16
C SER A 103 10.64 -2.48 -8.73
N ASN A 104 11.68 -2.44 -7.90
CA ASN A 104 13.07 -2.19 -8.27
C ASN A 104 13.86 -3.49 -8.49
N ASP A 105 13.33 -4.41 -9.29
CA ASP A 105 14.07 -5.62 -9.66
C ASP A 105 14.39 -5.62 -11.16
N SER A 106 15.67 -5.46 -11.48
CA SER A 106 16.23 -5.65 -12.82
C SER A 106 16.72 -7.08 -13.07
N SER A 107 16.73 -7.95 -12.05
CA SER A 107 17.20 -9.33 -12.11
C SER A 107 16.12 -10.34 -12.53
N LEU A 108 14.84 -9.99 -12.44
CA LEU A 108 13.72 -10.79 -12.96
C LEU A 108 13.59 -10.65 -14.49
N THR A 109 14.64 -11.05 -15.21
CA THR A 109 14.66 -11.12 -16.68
C THR A 109 13.74 -12.20 -17.27
N VAL A 110 13.02 -12.97 -16.43
CA VAL A 110 12.26 -14.15 -16.90
C VAL A 110 10.76 -14.10 -16.61
N ARG A 111 10.23 -13.23 -15.74
CA ARG A 111 8.76 -13.17 -15.51
C ARG A 111 8.24 -11.75 -15.24
N ASN A 112 7.94 -11.07 -16.33
CA ASN A 112 6.93 -10.02 -16.50
C ASN A 112 7.04 -8.74 -15.64
N GLN A 113 7.69 -7.74 -16.27
CA GLN A 113 7.36 -6.31 -16.29
C GLN A 113 7.48 -5.54 -14.96
N PRO A 114 8.12 -4.36 -14.93
CA PRO A 114 8.17 -3.54 -13.72
C PRO A 114 6.76 -3.22 -13.26
N VAL A 115 6.39 -3.75 -12.10
CA VAL A 115 5.06 -3.55 -11.52
C VAL A 115 5.01 -2.13 -11.00
N ASN A 116 4.19 -1.31 -11.65
CA ASN A 116 3.96 0.07 -11.26
C ASN A 116 2.48 0.23 -10.90
N TYR A 117 2.18 0.03 -9.63
CA TYR A 117 0.85 0.29 -9.10
C TYR A 117 0.72 1.79 -8.85
N THR A 118 -0.19 2.45 -9.54
CA THR A 118 -0.51 3.86 -9.28
C THR A 118 -1.81 3.94 -8.50
N PHE A 119 -1.86 4.81 -7.50
CA PHE A 119 -3.07 5.05 -6.73
C PHE A 119 -3.21 6.51 -6.36
N SER A 120 -4.46 6.94 -6.18
CA SER A 120 -4.78 8.27 -5.73
C SER A 120 -5.88 8.27 -4.68
N CYS A 121 -5.76 9.19 -3.73
CA CYS A 121 -6.76 9.43 -2.69
C CYS A 121 -7.23 10.88 -2.78
N THR A 122 -8.54 11.07 -2.87
CA THR A 122 -9.16 12.40 -2.91
C THR A 122 -9.77 12.74 -1.56
N TYR A 123 -9.37 13.88 -1.01
CA TYR A 123 -9.92 14.45 0.22
C TYR A 123 -10.65 15.75 -0.09
N LYS A 124 -11.82 15.95 0.51
CA LYS A 124 -12.52 17.24 0.43
C LYS A 124 -11.72 18.27 1.24
N ALA A 125 -11.53 19.47 0.70
CA ALA A 125 -10.82 20.57 1.37
C ALA A 125 -11.67 21.24 2.47
N ALA A 126 -12.77 20.63 2.90
CA ALA A 126 -13.58 21.06 4.03
C ALA A 126 -12.92 20.69 5.38
N TYR A 127 -11.58 20.68 5.44
CA TYR A 127 -10.89 20.85 6.71
C TYR A 127 -11.24 22.26 7.19
N LEU A 128 -12.36 22.36 7.90
CA LEU A 128 -12.62 23.43 8.84
C LEU A 128 -11.39 23.47 9.75
N VAL A 129 -10.47 24.38 9.44
CA VAL A 129 -9.54 24.93 10.41
C VAL A 129 -10.44 25.57 11.46
N ASN A 130 -10.88 24.76 12.42
CA ASN A 130 -11.56 25.22 13.60
C ASN A 130 -10.50 25.88 14.50
N ASN A 131 -9.83 26.91 13.97
CA ASN A 131 -9.13 27.90 14.79
C ASN A 131 -10.21 28.83 15.34
N ALA A 132 -11.06 28.29 16.21
CA ALA A 132 -11.66 29.12 17.25
C ALA A 132 -10.58 29.42 18.29
N VAL A 133 -9.61 30.26 17.91
CA VAL A 133 -8.78 30.96 18.89
C VAL A 133 -9.70 31.99 19.51
N PHE A 134 -10.20 31.69 20.70
CA PHE A 134 -10.83 32.69 21.56
C PHE A 134 -9.77 33.75 21.86
N SER A 135 -10.01 34.98 21.40
CA SER A 135 -9.34 36.17 21.90
C SER A 135 -9.91 36.45 23.31
N GLN A 136 -9.06 36.40 24.33
CA GLN A 136 -9.34 36.97 25.65
C GLN A 136 -8.48 38.21 25.85
#